data_AF-A0A955MJ05-F1
#
_entry.id   AF-A0A955MJ05-F1
#
_cell.length_a   1.000
_cell.length_b   1.000
_cell.length_c   1.000
_cell.angle_alpha   90.00
_cell.angle_beta   90.00
_cell.angle_gamma   90.00
#
_symmetry.space_group_name_H-M   'P 1'
#
loop_
_entity.id
_entity.type
_entity.pdbx_description
1 polymer ?
#
loop_
_entity_poly.entity_id
_entity_poly.type
_entity_poly.pdbx_seq_one_letter_code
_entity_poly.pdbx_strand_id
1 'polypeptide(L)'
;MNKEFNDNELNLIRRYLVWCYKTTKEDLDRIDRYFTQFTVDSHLLESLKKEKVFKSDMKYKDAVKQFEQYMHEKIDKARQKKFVDNKEELNTEYVYLQNRMVAIENTISKLLGEEMLKEIVRLYEEEMTVRILQAREH
;
A
#
# COMPACT_ATOMS: atom_id res chain seq x y z
N MET A 1 -10.22 -36.30 -8.24
CA MET A 1 -10.19 -35.15 -7.32
C MET A 1 -9.72 -35.66 -5.98
N ASN A 2 -8.49 -35.35 -5.57
CA ASN A 2 -8.04 -35.62 -4.20
C ASN A 2 -8.86 -34.72 -3.26
N LYS A 3 -9.87 -35.27 -2.58
CA LYS A 3 -10.58 -34.54 -1.52
C LYS A 3 -9.71 -34.61 -0.26
N GLU A 4 -8.68 -33.78 -0.23
CA GLU A 4 -7.82 -33.58 0.95
C GLU A 4 -8.60 -32.86 2.08
N PHE A 5 -9.71 -32.20 1.73
CA PHE A 5 -10.57 -31.46 2.66
C PHE A 5 -12.06 -31.65 2.32
N ASN A 6 -12.90 -31.61 3.35
CA ASN A 6 -14.36 -31.48 3.19
C ASN A 6 -14.77 -30.01 2.99
N ASP A 7 -16.05 -29.78 2.65
CA ASP A 7 -16.54 -28.45 2.29
C ASP A 7 -16.45 -27.44 3.45
N ASN A 8 -16.60 -27.89 4.71
CA ASN A 8 -16.44 -27.03 5.88
C ASN A 8 -14.97 -26.63 6.09
N GLU A 9 -14.05 -27.57 5.93
CA GLU A 9 -12.60 -27.32 6.01
C GLU A 9 -12.16 -26.35 4.91
N LEU A 10 -12.63 -26.54 3.67
CA LEU A 10 -12.35 -25.61 2.57
C LEU A 10 -12.85 -24.20 2.86
N ASN A 11 -14.04 -24.06 3.47
CA ASN A 11 -14.56 -22.76 3.88
C ASN A 11 -13.71 -22.08 4.96
N LEU A 12 -13.20 -22.85 5.93
CA LEU A 12 -12.30 -22.34 6.96
C LEU A 12 -10.95 -21.92 6.37
N ILE A 13 -10.38 -22.75 5.49
CA ILE A 13 -9.15 -22.46 4.75
C ILE A 13 -9.32 -21.17 3.94
N ARG A 14 -10.43 -21.04 3.20
CA ARG A 14 -10.75 -19.83 2.43
C ARG A 14 -10.74 -18.59 3.31
N ARG A 15 -11.49 -18.58 4.42
CA ARG A 15 -11.56 -17.42 5.32
C ARG A 15 -10.20 -17.07 5.91
N TYR A 16 -9.42 -18.08 6.29
CA TYR A 16 -8.09 -17.86 6.85
C TYR A 16 -7.12 -17.29 5.82
N LEU A 17 -7.12 -17.80 4.59
CA LEU A 17 -6.25 -17.29 3.52
C LEU A 17 -6.64 -15.87 3.09
N VAL A 18 -7.93 -15.54 3.06
CA VAL A 18 -8.41 -14.16 2.85
C VAL A 18 -7.87 -13.23 3.94
N TRP A 19 -7.96 -13.65 5.20
CA TRP A 19 -7.43 -12.86 6.32
C TRP A 19 -5.90 -12.68 6.24
N CYS A 20 -5.16 -13.73 5.90
CA CYS A 20 -3.71 -13.67 5.67
C CYS A 20 -3.34 -12.72 4.53
N TYR A 21 -4.04 -12.82 3.40
CA TYR A 21 -3.87 -11.93 2.25
C TYR A 21 -4.08 -10.47 2.68
N LYS A 22 -5.25 -10.18 3.27
CA LYS A 22 -5.63 -8.82 3.67
C LYS A 22 -4.63 -8.20 4.64
N THR A 23 -4.26 -8.91 5.70
CA THR A 23 -3.34 -8.38 6.72
C THR A 23 -1.96 -8.09 6.15
N THR A 24 -1.39 -9.03 5.39
CA THR A 24 -0.07 -8.85 4.76
C THR A 24 -0.08 -7.73 3.73
N LYS A 25 -1.14 -7.67 2.91
CA LYS A 25 -1.30 -6.64 1.88
C LYS A 25 -1.49 -5.25 2.48
N GLU A 26 -2.28 -5.11 3.54
CA GLU A 26 -2.43 -3.82 4.26
C GLU A 26 -1.10 -3.34 4.87
N ASP A 27 -0.26 -4.26 5.37
CA ASP A 27 1.06 -3.90 5.90
C ASP A 27 2.03 -3.45 4.81
N LEU A 28 2.07 -4.17 3.68
CA LEU A 28 2.84 -3.75 2.49
C LEU A 28 2.35 -2.41 1.94
N ASP A 29 1.05 -2.28 1.73
CA ASP A 29 0.43 -1.06 1.21
C ASP A 29 0.68 0.12 2.15
N ARG A 30 0.72 -0.10 3.48
CA ARG A 30 1.05 0.97 4.43
C ARG A 30 2.46 1.51 4.22
N ILE A 31 3.43 0.64 3.92
CA ILE A 31 4.81 1.05 3.66
C ILE A 31 4.90 1.74 2.29
N ASP A 32 4.33 1.13 1.26
CA ASP A 32 4.41 1.61 -0.12
C ASP A 32 3.60 2.88 -0.39
N ARG A 33 2.48 3.07 0.34
CA ARG A 33 1.62 4.26 0.21
C ARG A 33 2.37 5.56 0.36
N TYR A 34 3.37 5.64 1.24
CA TYR A 34 4.15 6.88 1.40
C TYR A 34 4.95 7.23 0.15
N PHE A 35 5.46 6.23 -0.57
CA PHE A 35 6.20 6.43 -1.82
C PHE A 35 5.25 6.81 -2.96
N THR A 36 4.10 6.15 -3.08
CA THR A 36 3.11 6.51 -4.11
C THR A 36 2.51 7.89 -3.86
N GLN A 37 2.22 8.23 -2.60
CA GLN A 37 1.81 9.58 -2.21
C GLN A 37 2.87 10.62 -2.56
N PHE A 38 4.15 10.36 -2.26
CA PHE A 38 5.23 11.29 -2.62
C PHE A 38 5.30 11.53 -4.14
N THR A 39 5.12 10.49 -4.97
CA THR A 39 5.07 10.65 -6.43
C THR A 39 3.91 11.55 -6.86
N VAL A 40 2.70 11.30 -6.32
CA VAL A 40 1.53 12.14 -6.62
C VAL A 40 1.74 13.59 -6.14
N ASP A 41 2.19 13.76 -4.90
CA ASP A 41 2.46 15.06 -4.28
C ASP A 41 3.53 15.84 -5.07
N SER A 42 4.52 15.15 -5.66
CA SER A 42 5.53 15.79 -6.53
C SER A 42 4.91 16.38 -7.80
N HIS A 43 3.98 15.67 -8.43
CA HIS A 43 3.25 16.21 -9.58
C HIS A 43 2.35 17.40 -9.19
N LEU A 44 1.74 17.36 -8.00
CA LEU A 44 0.97 18.48 -7.46
C LEU A 44 1.88 19.68 -7.18
N LEU A 45 3.03 19.47 -6.55
CA LEU A 45 4.01 20.51 -6.24
C LEU A 45 4.50 21.22 -7.50
N GLU A 46 4.85 20.46 -8.56
CA GLU A 46 5.22 21.04 -9.85
C GLU A 46 4.12 21.92 -10.44
N SER A 47 2.87 21.48 -10.33
CA SER A 47 1.71 22.22 -10.83
C SER A 47 1.53 23.51 -10.03
N LEU A 48 1.62 23.44 -8.69
CA LEU A 48 1.52 24.60 -7.80
C LEU A 48 2.64 25.64 -8.03
N LYS A 49 3.86 25.19 -8.36
CA LYS A 49 5.01 26.05 -8.67
C LYS A 49 4.88 26.77 -10.04
N LYS A 50 4.09 26.22 -10.97
CA LYS A 50 3.86 26.80 -12.30
C LYS A 50 2.82 27.94 -12.28
N GLU A 51 1.99 28.00 -11.24
CA GLU A 51 0.95 29.03 -11.12
C GLU A 51 1.51 30.45 -11.10
N LYS A 52 0.80 31.40 -11.71
CA LYS A 52 1.25 32.80 -11.79
C LYS A 52 1.41 33.41 -10.39
N VAL A 53 0.49 33.06 -9.49
CA VAL A 53 0.47 33.51 -8.09
C VAL A 53 1.74 33.10 -7.35
N PHE A 54 2.34 31.97 -7.71
CA PHE A 54 3.62 31.52 -7.15
C PHE A 54 4.75 32.52 -7.39
N LYS A 55 4.72 33.32 -8.46
CA LYS A 55 5.80 34.30 -8.72
C LYS A 55 5.61 35.59 -7.91
N SER A 56 4.37 36.00 -7.71
CA SER A 56 4.00 37.32 -7.19
C SER A 56 3.66 37.35 -5.70
N ASP A 57 3.12 36.26 -5.13
CA ASP A 57 2.62 36.23 -3.75
C ASP A 57 3.57 35.47 -2.82
N MET A 58 4.07 36.15 -1.79
CA MET A 58 4.99 35.56 -0.81
C MET A 58 4.31 34.55 0.11
N LYS A 59 3.05 34.77 0.51
CA LYS A 59 2.29 33.83 1.35
C LYS A 59 2.02 32.53 0.60
N TYR A 60 1.69 32.62 -0.69
CA TYR A 60 1.51 31.43 -1.53
C TYR A 60 2.83 30.65 -1.66
N LYS A 61 3.96 31.34 -1.88
CA LYS A 61 5.29 30.69 -1.91
C LYS A 61 5.60 29.96 -0.60
N ASP A 62 5.30 30.56 0.54
CA ASP A 62 5.55 29.95 1.84
C ASP A 62 4.67 28.72 2.06
N ALA A 63 3.39 28.76 1.65
CA ALA A 63 2.51 27.58 1.70
C ALA A 63 3.04 26.43 0.81
N VAL A 64 3.53 26.74 -0.39
CA VAL A 64 4.14 25.75 -1.29
C VAL A 64 5.43 25.16 -0.69
N LYS A 65 6.26 25.99 -0.03
CA LYS A 65 7.46 25.51 0.69
C LYS A 65 7.12 24.60 1.87
N GLN A 66 6.09 24.95 2.64
CA GLN A 66 5.61 24.11 3.74
C GLN A 66 5.12 22.75 3.22
N PHE A 67 4.41 22.74 2.09
CA PHE A 67 4.00 21.51 1.44
C PHE A 67 5.21 20.66 0.99
N GLU A 68 6.19 21.27 0.35
CA GLU A 68 7.44 20.60 -0.05
C GLU A 68 8.21 20.04 1.16
N GLN A 69 8.31 20.79 2.26
CA GLN A 69 8.94 20.32 3.49
C GLN A 69 8.18 19.13 4.11
N TYR A 70 6.85 19.20 4.18
CA TYR A 70 6.01 18.10 4.66
C TYR A 70 6.24 16.81 3.84
N MET A 71 6.33 16.93 2.52
CA MET A 71 6.62 15.79 1.64
C MET A 71 7.98 15.15 1.97
N HIS A 72 9.02 15.96 2.17
CA HIS A 72 10.36 15.47 2.51
C HIS A 72 10.40 14.75 3.86
N GLU A 73 9.82 15.34 4.91
CA GLU A 73 9.77 14.71 6.23
C GLU A 73 9.02 13.36 6.22
N LYS A 74 7.99 13.25 5.37
CA LYS A 74 7.18 12.05 5.24
C LYS A 74 7.91 10.94 4.48
N ILE A 75 8.60 11.25 3.39
CA ILE A 75 9.35 10.26 2.62
C ILE A 75 10.57 9.75 3.38
N ASP A 76 11.23 10.60 4.17
CA ASP A 76 12.38 10.19 4.99
C ASP A 76 11.98 9.17 6.05
N LYS A 77 10.84 9.40 6.74
CA LYS A 77 10.27 8.41 7.68
C LYS A 77 9.87 7.11 6.99
N ALA A 78 9.38 7.18 5.74
CA ALA A 78 9.03 5.99 4.97
C ALA A 78 10.26 5.20 4.52
N ARG A 79 11.35 5.88 4.15
CA ARG A 79 12.62 5.26 3.79
C ARG A 79 13.18 4.43 4.94
N GLN A 80 13.13 4.93 6.18
CA GLN A 80 13.57 4.19 7.38
C GLN A 80 12.80 2.87 7.61
N LYS A 81 11.56 2.77 7.13
CA LYS A 81 10.76 1.53 7.24
C LYS A 81 11.06 0.53 6.12
N LYS A 82 11.40 1.02 4.93
CA LYS A 82 11.60 0.19 3.73
C LYS A 82 13.04 -0.22 3.50
N PHE A 83 13.99 0.61 3.94
CA PHE A 83 15.42 0.42 3.71
C PHE A 83 16.19 0.36 5.04
N VAL A 84 17.35 -0.31 5.01
CA VAL A 84 18.32 -0.27 6.10
C VAL A 84 19.06 1.07 6.05
N ASP A 85 19.34 1.65 7.22
CA ASP A 85 19.98 2.98 7.36
C ASP A 85 21.14 3.18 6.36
N ASN A 86 21.06 4.28 5.61
CA ASN A 86 22.07 4.75 4.65
C ASN A 86 22.39 3.81 3.46
N LYS A 87 21.53 2.82 3.17
CA LYS A 87 21.66 1.97 1.98
C LYS A 87 20.35 1.89 1.21
N GLU A 88 20.43 1.65 -0.10
CA GLU A 88 19.27 1.24 -0.92
C GLU A 88 18.88 -0.23 -0.70
N GLU A 89 19.42 -0.87 0.34
CA GLU A 89 19.13 -2.25 0.71
C GLU A 89 17.81 -2.33 1.48
N LEU A 90 16.93 -3.25 1.08
CA LEU A 90 15.63 -3.39 1.71
C LEU A 90 15.76 -3.91 3.14
N ASN A 91 14.93 -3.35 4.02
CA ASN A 91 14.79 -3.82 5.39
C ASN A 91 14.29 -5.29 5.37
N THR A 92 14.90 -6.14 6.20
CA THR A 92 14.55 -7.57 6.30
C THR A 92 13.07 -7.82 6.61
N GLU A 93 12.43 -6.97 7.41
CA GLU A 93 10.99 -7.04 7.71
C GLU A 93 10.16 -6.80 6.44
N TYR A 94 10.53 -5.79 5.65
CA TYR A 94 9.86 -5.52 4.37
C TYR A 94 10.04 -6.68 3.38
N VAL A 95 11.26 -7.23 3.28
CA VAL A 95 11.55 -8.42 2.46
C VAL A 95 10.74 -9.63 2.93
N TYR A 96 10.62 -9.83 4.24
CA TYR A 96 9.77 -10.88 4.81
C TYR A 96 8.30 -10.70 4.39
N LEU A 97 7.76 -9.48 4.47
CA LEU A 97 6.38 -9.20 4.05
C LEU A 97 6.17 -9.50 2.56
N GLN A 98 7.11 -9.12 1.68
CA GLN A 98 7.04 -9.46 0.25
C GLN A 98 7.04 -10.97 0.03
N ASN A 99 7.96 -11.70 0.67
CA ASN A 99 8.04 -13.14 0.55
C ASN A 99 6.80 -13.85 1.13
N ARG A 100 6.28 -13.35 2.25
CA ARG A 100 5.03 -13.83 2.87
C ARG A 100 3.86 -13.63 1.93
N MET A 101 3.77 -12.48 1.25
CA MET A 101 2.72 -12.20 0.28
C MET A 101 2.73 -13.22 -0.87
N VAL A 102 3.90 -13.43 -1.48
CA VAL A 102 4.08 -14.42 -2.56
C VAL A 102 3.70 -15.84 -2.08
N ALA A 103 4.11 -16.21 -0.86
CA ALA A 103 3.75 -17.51 -0.29
C ALA A 103 2.24 -17.67 -0.09
N ILE A 104 1.54 -16.62 0.35
CA ILE A 104 0.09 -16.61 0.50
C ILE A 104 -0.60 -16.76 -0.86
N GLU A 105 -0.20 -15.99 -1.87
CA GLU A 105 -0.78 -16.04 -3.22
C GLU A 105 -0.62 -17.43 -3.83
N ASN A 106 0.59 -18.00 -3.77
CA ASN A 106 0.86 -19.37 -4.20
C ASN A 106 0.01 -20.41 -3.45
N THR A 107 -0.21 -20.20 -2.15
CA THR A 107 -1.04 -21.11 -1.34
C THR A 107 -2.52 -21.02 -1.72
N ILE A 108 -3.03 -19.81 -1.98
CA ILE A 108 -4.39 -19.59 -2.48
C ILE A 108 -4.55 -20.28 -3.84
N SER A 109 -3.65 -20.02 -4.79
CA SER A 109 -3.72 -20.63 -6.13
C SER A 109 -3.67 -22.16 -6.07
N LYS A 110 -2.84 -22.73 -5.19
CA LYS A 110 -2.72 -24.18 -5.01
C LYS A 110 -3.98 -24.81 -4.39
N LEU A 111 -4.56 -24.20 -3.36
CA LEU A 111 -5.64 -24.80 -2.57
C LEU A 111 -7.04 -24.42 -3.06
N LEU A 112 -7.21 -23.22 -3.60
CA LEU A 112 -8.50 -22.64 -3.99
C LEU A 112 -8.60 -22.28 -5.48
N GLY A 113 -7.47 -22.26 -6.20
CA GLY A 113 -7.39 -21.96 -7.63
C GLY A 113 -7.13 -20.49 -7.95
N GLU A 114 -6.61 -20.24 -9.15
CA GLU A 114 -6.23 -18.90 -9.64
C GLU A 114 -7.42 -17.92 -9.72
N GLU A 115 -8.62 -18.41 -10.05
CA GLU A 115 -9.81 -17.54 -10.11
C GLU A 115 -10.20 -17.03 -8.73
N MET A 116 -10.01 -17.83 -7.68
CA MET A 116 -10.21 -17.38 -6.30
C MET A 116 -9.19 -16.32 -5.90
N LEU A 117 -7.92 -16.46 -6.32
CA LEU A 117 -6.91 -15.44 -6.07
C LEU A 117 -7.32 -14.09 -6.70
N LYS A 118 -7.74 -14.10 -7.97
CA LYS A 118 -8.22 -12.89 -8.66
C LYS A 118 -9.43 -12.27 -7.95
N GLU A 119 -10.36 -13.10 -7.48
CA GLU A 119 -11.53 -12.63 -6.74
C GLU A 119 -11.11 -11.95 -5.42
N ILE A 120 -10.19 -12.55 -4.67
CA ILE A 120 -9.68 -11.98 -3.41
C ILE A 120 -8.99 -10.64 -3.66
N VAL A 121 -8.13 -10.55 -4.68
CA VAL A 121 -7.46 -9.29 -5.07
C VAL A 121 -8.49 -8.21 -5.39
N ARG A 122 -9.49 -8.51 -6.23
CA ARG A 122 -10.54 -7.55 -6.60
C ARG A 122 -11.32 -7.07 -5.38
N LEU A 123 -11.77 -8.00 -4.53
CA LEU A 123 -12.55 -7.68 -3.33
C LEU A 123 -11.75 -6.83 -2.33
N TYR A 124 -10.45 -7.09 -2.21
CA TYR A 124 -9.55 -6.28 -1.39
C TYR A 124 -9.49 -4.84 -1.88
N GLU A 125 -9.27 -4.61 -3.18
CA GLU A 125 -9.21 -3.26 -3.76
C GLU A 125 -10.55 -2.51 -3.62
N GLU A 126 -11.67 -3.22 -3.83
CA GLU A 126 -13.01 -2.67 -3.59
C GLU A 126 -13.21 -2.27 -2.14
N GLU A 127 -12.83 -3.13 -1.19
CA GLU A 127 -12.90 -2.83 0.24
C GLU A 127 -12.06 -1.60 0.60
N MET A 128 -10.81 -1.53 0.13
CA MET A 128 -9.92 -0.40 0.41
C MET A 128 -10.48 0.91 -0.16
N THR A 129 -11.02 0.87 -1.37
CA THR A 129 -11.66 2.03 -2.00
C THR A 129 -12.88 2.48 -1.21
N VAL A 130 -13.76 1.56 -0.83
CA VAL A 130 -14.96 1.86 -0.04
C VAL A 130 -14.59 2.46 1.31
N ARG A 131 -13.58 1.92 1.99
CA ARG A 131 -13.08 2.47 3.27
C ARG A 131 -12.59 3.90 3.12
N ILE A 132 -11.89 4.23 2.03
CA ILE A 132 -11.43 5.60 1.75
C ILE A 132 -12.62 6.54 1.54
N LEU A 133 -13.61 6.12 0.74
CA LEU A 133 -14.78 6.94 0.43
C LEU A 133 -15.73 7.13 1.62
N GLN A 134 -15.81 6.13 2.49
CA GLN A 134 -16.70 6.12 3.67
C GLN A 134 -16.01 6.61 4.94
N ALA A 135 -14.71 6.89 4.90
CA ALA A 135 -13.99 7.48 6.02
C ALA A 135 -14.64 8.82 6.38
N ARG A 136 -15.39 8.84 7.48
CA ARG A 136 -15.90 10.08 8.08
C ARG A 136 -14.72 10.70 8.82
N GLU A 137 -14.11 11.71 8.20
CA GLU A 137 -13.08 12.66 8.67
C GLU A 137 -12.26 12.26 9.92
N HIS A 138 -10.93 12.16 9.74
CA HIS A 138 -9.93 12.24 10.81
C HIS A 138 -9.49 13.68 11.02
#